data_AF-A0A3B8JNW6-F1
#
_entry.id   AF-A0A3B8JNW6-F1
#
_cell.length_a   1.000
_cell.length_b   1.000
_cell.length_c   1.000
_cell.angle_alpha   90.00
_cell.angle_beta   90.00
_cell.angle_gamma   90.00
#
_symmetry.space_group_name_H-M   'P 1'
#
loop_
_entity.id
_entity.type
_entity.pdbx_description
1 polymer ?
#
loop_
_entity_poly.entity_id
_entity_poly.type
_entity_poly.pdbx_seq_one_letter_code
_entity_poly.pdbx_strand_id
1 'polypeptide(L)'
;MPTYEEVLSLVQRLTLADRFRLLEALTELVGIPVEVEGDDEIIPSEEIAESEAAWQDYLAGRDSGLSSEELKLKLFGKKLG
;
A
#
# COMPACT_ATOMS: atom_id res chain seq x y z
N MET A 1 17.15 -10.91 -2.28
CA MET A 1 16.27 -10.05 -1.48
C MET A 1 15.49 -10.95 -0.53
N PRO A 2 15.48 -10.69 0.78
CA PRO A 2 14.65 -11.47 1.70
C PRO A 2 13.17 -11.29 1.36
N THR A 3 12.38 -12.34 1.53
CA THR A 3 10.92 -12.30 1.31
C THR A 3 10.21 -11.61 2.49
N TYR A 4 8.97 -11.15 2.27
CA TYR A 4 8.16 -10.55 3.33
C TYR A 4 8.04 -11.47 4.56
N GLU A 5 7.82 -12.77 4.34
CA GLU A 5 7.65 -13.74 5.42
C GLU A 5 8.94 -13.93 6.23
N GLU A 6 10.10 -13.91 5.56
CA GLU A 6 11.41 -13.98 6.22
C GLU A 6 11.67 -12.75 7.10
N VAL A 7 11.37 -11.56 6.59
CA VAL A 7 11.50 -10.30 7.35
C VAL A 7 10.54 -10.29 8.55
N LEU A 8 9.28 -10.68 8.35
CA LEU A 8 8.29 -10.74 9.42
C LEU A 8 8.71 -11.72 10.52
N SER A 9 9.24 -12.89 10.16
CA SER A 9 9.72 -13.87 11.14
C SER A 9 10.88 -13.32 11.97
N LEU A 10 11.80 -12.56 11.35
CA LEU A 10 12.91 -11.92 12.05
C LEU A 10 12.43 -10.86 13.04
N VAL A 11 11.48 -10.00 12.64
CA VAL A 11 10.91 -8.98 13.52
C VAL A 11 10.14 -9.62 14.70
N GLN A 12 9.45 -10.73 14.46
CA GLN A 12 8.73 -11.45 15.52
C GLN A 12 9.68 -12.07 16.56
N ARG A 13 10.93 -12.35 16.21
CA ARG A 13 11.93 -12.87 17.16
C ARG A 13 12.60 -11.79 18.00
N LEU A 14 12.43 -10.51 17.64
CA LEU A 14 12.98 -9.39 18.40
C LEU A 14 12.29 -9.22 19.76
N THR A 15 13.07 -8.75 20.73
CA THR A 15 12.53 -8.32 22.03
C THR A 15 11.62 -7.10 21.86
N LEU A 16 10.75 -6.83 22.82
CA LEU A 16 9.87 -5.67 22.77
C LEU A 16 10.66 -4.35 22.63
N ALA A 17 11.80 -4.23 23.33
CA ALA A 17 12.67 -3.07 23.25
C ALA A 17 13.28 -2.89 21.85
N ASP A 18 13.72 -3.98 21.22
CA ASP A 18 14.29 -3.94 19.87
C ASP A 18 13.22 -3.65 18.81
N ARG A 19 11.98 -4.11 19.00
CA ARG A 19 10.86 -3.75 18.13
C ARG A 19 10.54 -2.26 18.19
N PHE A 20 10.58 -1.64 19.37
CA PHE A 20 10.40 -0.19 19.51
C PHE A 20 11.52 0.60 18.84
N ARG A 21 12.78 0.18 18.99
CA ARG A 21 13.93 0.79 18.29
C ARG A 21 13.83 0.66 16.78
N LEU A 22 13.40 -0.51 16.28
CA LEU A 22 13.16 -0.72 14.86
C LEU A 22 12.04 0.21 14.35
N LEU A 23 10.95 0.35 15.11
CA LEU A 23 9.86 1.25 14.75
C LEU A 23 10.32 2.72 14.67
N GLU A 24 11.12 3.17 15.63
CA GLU A 24 11.71 4.52 15.65
C GLU A 24 12.56 4.75 14.40
N ALA A 25 13.49 3.83 14.09
CA ALA A 25 14.33 3.92 12.89
C ALA A 25 13.52 3.88 11.57
N LEU A 26 12.46 3.07 11.50
CA LEU A 26 11.57 3.04 10.33
C LEU A 26 10.79 4.36 10.18
N THR A 27 10.38 4.97 11.29
CA THR A 27 9.68 6.25 11.28
C THR A 27 10.57 7.37 10.76
N GLU A 28 11.86 7.36 11.14
CA GLU A 28 12.86 8.29 10.59
C GLU A 28 13.05 8.12 9.08
N LEU A 29 13.00 6.88 8.57
CA LEU A 29 13.09 6.60 7.13
C LEU A 29 11.85 7.05 6.35
N VAL A 30 10.65 6.92 6.94
CA VAL A 30 9.39 7.37 6.31
C VAL A 30 9.31 8.90 6.25
N GLY A 31 9.99 9.60 7.16
CA GLY A 31 10.08 11.07 7.17
C GLY A 31 10.97 11.67 6.08
N ILE A 32 11.69 10.85 5.32
CA ILE A 32 12.51 11.30 4.21
C ILE A 32 11.71 11.10 2.92
N PRO A 33 11.09 12.15 2.35
CA PRO A 33 10.53 12.05 1.02
C PRO A 33 11.67 11.68 0.07
N VAL A 34 11.56 10.51 -0.57
CA VAL A 34 12.39 10.17 -1.70
C VAL A 34 11.83 10.96 -2.87
N GLU A 35 12.42 12.13 -3.16
CA GLU A 35 12.21 12.79 -4.44
C GLU A 35 12.81 11.87 -5.51
N VAL A 36 11.95 11.24 -6.30
CA VAL A 36 12.35 10.45 -7.45
C VAL A 36 12.63 11.44 -8.57
N GLU A 37 13.91 11.64 -8.89
CA GLU A 37 14.33 12.58 -9.94
C GLU A 37 13.71 12.15 -11.29
N GLY A 38 12.70 12.90 -11.77
CA GLY A 38 11.99 12.63 -13.03
C GLY A 38 10.47 12.43 -12.92
N ASP A 39 9.88 12.48 -11.73
CA ASP A 39 8.47 12.17 -11.50
C ASP A 39 7.56 13.42 -11.37
N ASP A 40 7.75 14.39 -12.27
CA ASP A 40 6.61 15.24 -12.66
C ASP A 40 5.67 14.37 -13.51
N GLU A 41 5.07 13.34 -12.89
CA GLU A 41 4.05 12.53 -13.52
C GLU A 41 2.85 13.43 -13.75
N ILE A 42 2.79 13.99 -14.96
CA ILE A 42 1.66 14.80 -15.40
C ILE A 42 0.49 13.83 -15.57
N ILE A 43 -0.29 13.67 -14.50
CA ILE A 43 -1.54 12.91 -14.56
C ILE A 43 -2.45 13.61 -15.58
N PRO A 44 -2.85 12.93 -16.68
CA PRO A 44 -3.76 13.50 -17.66
C PRO A 44 -5.07 13.96 -17.01
N SER A 45 -5.66 15.05 -17.50
CA SER A 45 -6.94 15.56 -16.99
C SER A 45 -8.08 14.54 -17.09
N GLU A 46 -7.99 13.61 -18.03
CA GLU A 46 -8.94 12.51 -18.20
C GLU A 46 -8.84 11.50 -17.06
N GLU A 47 -7.63 11.10 -16.65
CA GLU A 47 -7.43 10.20 -15.50
C GLU A 47 -7.91 10.84 -14.19
N ILE A 48 -7.73 12.15 -14.02
CA ILE A 48 -8.26 12.88 -12.87
C ILE A 48 -9.79 12.88 -12.88
N ALA A 49 -10.42 13.09 -14.04
CA ALA A 49 -11.86 13.08 -14.17
C ALA A 49 -12.48 11.69 -13.93
N GLU A 50 -11.81 10.63 -14.40
CA GLU A 50 -12.20 9.24 -14.14
C GLU A 50 -12.09 8.90 -12.64
N SER A 51 -11.01 9.34 -11.99
CA SER A 51 -10.79 9.16 -10.56
C SER A 51 -11.88 9.86 -9.72
N GLU A 52 -12.22 11.11 -10.07
CA GLU A 52 -13.29 11.86 -9.40
C GLU A 52 -14.65 11.19 -9.60
N ALA A 53 -14.96 10.71 -10.81
CA ALA A 53 -16.20 10.00 -11.08
C ALA A 53 -16.33 8.71 -10.25
N ALA A 54 -15.27 7.90 -10.20
CA ALA A 54 -15.22 6.69 -9.38
C ALA A 54 -15.41 7.00 -7.88
N TRP A 55 -14.80 8.08 -7.40
CA TRP A 55 -14.96 8.55 -6.03
C TRP A 55 -16.40 8.96 -5.70
N GLN A 56 -17.04 9.71 -6.59
CA GLN A 56 -18.44 10.12 -6.42
C GLN A 56 -19.39 8.91 -6.45
N ASP A 57 -19.12 7.90 -7.27
CA ASP A 57 -19.91 6.68 -7.31
C ASP A 57 -19.76 5.82 -6.05
N TYR A 58 -18.55 5.76 -5.47
CA TYR A 58 -18.32 5.15 -4.16
C TYR A 58 -19.09 5.87 -3.05
N LEU A 59 -18.99 7.21 -2.98
CA LEU A 59 -19.71 8.01 -1.99
C LEU A 59 -21.24 7.89 -2.14
N ALA A 60 -21.73 7.78 -3.37
CA ALA A 60 -23.15 7.56 -3.66
C ALA A 60 -23.62 6.12 -3.38
N GLY A 61 -22.73 5.21 -2.96
CA GLY A 61 -23.05 3.80 -2.74
C GLY A 61 -23.41 3.03 -4.01
N ARG A 62 -23.09 3.59 -5.18
CA ARG A 62 -23.25 2.93 -6.49
C ARG A 62 -22.10 1.99 -6.79
N ASP A 63 -20.93 2.29 -6.24
CA ASP A 63 -19.79 1.37 -6.18
C ASP A 63 -19.67 0.80 -4.76
N SER A 64 -19.94 -0.50 -4.62
CA SER A 64 -19.76 -1.24 -3.38
C SER A 64 -18.29 -1.59 -3.08
N GLY A 65 -17.37 -1.21 -3.98
CA GLY A 65 -15.97 -1.60 -3.96
C GLY A 65 -15.77 -3.07 -4.30
N LEU A 66 -14.52 -3.50 -4.24
CA LEU A 66 -14.13 -4.91 -4.37
C LEU A 66 -14.09 -5.56 -2.99
N SER A 67 -14.62 -6.77 -2.86
CA SER A 67 -14.38 -7.58 -1.67
C SER A 67 -12.89 -7.92 -1.54
N SER A 68 -12.46 -8.22 -0.31
CA SER A 68 -11.07 -8.63 -0.04
C SER A 68 -10.66 -9.85 -0.89
N GLU A 69 -11.58 -10.78 -1.14
CA GLU A 69 -11.33 -11.95 -1.98
C GLU A 69 -11.13 -11.58 -3.45
N GLU A 70 -11.96 -10.70 -4.00
CA GLU A 70 -11.87 -10.25 -5.39
C GLU A 70 -10.60 -9.42 -5.62
N LEU A 71 -10.23 -8.57 -4.66
CA LEU A 71 -9.01 -7.80 -4.71
C LEU A 71 -7.77 -8.72 -4.71
N LYS A 72 -7.77 -9.74 -3.84
CA LYS A 72 -6.69 -10.75 -3.80
C LYS A 72 -6.60 -11.53 -5.11
N LEU A 73 -7.74 -11.89 -5.71
CA LEU A 73 -7.77 -12.58 -7.00
C LEU A 73 -7.19 -11.69 -8.11
N LYS A 74 -7.55 -10.41 -8.16
CA LYS A 74 -7.07 -9.45 -9.17
C LYS A 74 -5.56 -9.20 -9.07
N LEU A 75 -5.03 -9.12 -7.85
CA LEU A 75 -3.60 -8.83 -7.61
C LEU A 75 -2.69 -10.05 -7.75
N PHE A 76 -3.14 -11.21 -7.28
CA PHE A 76 -2.30 -12.40 -7.15
C PHE A 76 -2.70 -13.56 -8.08
N GLY A 77 -3.79 -13.42 -8.83
CA GLY A 77 -4.28 -14.43 -9.79
C GLY A 77 -4.74 -15.74 -9.13
N LYS A 78 -4.86 -15.78 -7.81
CA LYS A 78 -5.23 -16.98 -7.04
C LYS A 78 -6.20 -16.61 -5.92
N LYS A 79 -7.21 -17.44 -5.69
CA LYS A 79 -7.94 -17.43 -4.42
C LYS A 79 -7.02 -17.98 -3.34
N LEU A 80 -6.53 -17.11 -2.47
CA LEU A 80 -5.91 -17.51 -1.22
C LEU A 80 -7.04 -18.00 -0.31
N GLY A 81 -7.11 -19.33 -0.12
CA GLY A 81 -8.10 -20.00 0.72
C GLY A 81 -7.78 -19.90 2.21
#